data_AF-A0A2G5L2I2-F1
#
_entry.id   AF-A0A2G5L2I2-F1
#
_cell.length_a   1.000
_cell.length_b   1.000
_cell.length_c   1.000
_cell.angle_alpha   90.00
_cell.angle_beta   90.00
_cell.angle_gamma   90.00
#
_symmetry.space_group_name_H-M   'P 1'
#
loop_
_entity.id
_entity.type
_entity.pdbx_description
1 polymer ?
#
loop_
_entity_poly.entity_id
_entity_poly.type
_entity_poly.pdbx_seq_one_letter_code
_entity_poly.pdbx_strand_id
1 'polypeptide(L)'
;MELRRSGNENDNGDTLVSYKSVRYVGFSEQRLTANYDTSQWRVIENTLQHDNVELQYEPAVSLQVYDTSNVNHFVHRGSPIIDNAQLPQNVTVDHLKLIALDAMVTNNSCRLTGNSVSEQELSTAILNMVEAILDRLESNDLHSAIIELTNQL
;
A
#
# COMPACT_ATOMS: atom_id res chain seq x y z
N MET A 1 -1.63 1.96 1.97
CA MET A 1 -0.97 2.59 3.14
C MET A 1 -1.56 1.96 4.38
N GLU A 2 -0.72 1.53 5.32
CA GLU A 2 -1.16 0.91 6.57
C GLU A 2 -0.91 1.89 7.71
N LEU A 3 -1.98 2.38 8.33
CA LEU A 3 -1.89 3.28 9.46
C LEU A 3 -1.81 2.48 10.76
N ARG A 4 -0.93 2.88 11.68
CA ARG A 4 -0.73 2.25 13.01
C ARG A 4 -0.32 0.78 12.93
N ARG A 5 0.58 0.44 12.00
CA ARG A 5 1.10 -0.93 11.89
C ARG A 5 1.89 -1.31 13.14
N SER A 6 1.55 -2.46 13.72
CA SER A 6 2.36 -3.05 14.79
C SER A 6 3.69 -3.49 14.19
N GLY A 7 4.79 -2.85 14.57
CA GLY A 7 6.12 -3.33 14.20
C GLY A 7 6.32 -4.75 14.73
N ASN A 8 6.93 -5.62 13.94
CA ASN A 8 7.46 -6.91 14.40
C ASN A 8 8.99 -6.84 14.44
N GLU A 9 9.66 -7.89 14.94
CA GLU A 9 11.12 -7.93 15.09
C GLU A 9 11.92 -7.69 13.79
N ASN A 10 11.29 -7.84 12.63
CA ASN A 10 11.87 -7.62 11.30
C ASN A 10 11.29 -6.38 10.58
N ASP A 11 10.42 -5.63 11.25
CA ASP A 11 9.74 -4.46 10.71
C ASP A 11 9.99 -3.26 11.63
N ASN A 12 10.63 -2.23 11.09
CA ASN A 12 10.89 -1.00 11.82
C ASN A 12 9.61 -0.18 12.12
N GLY A 13 8.46 -0.63 11.62
CA GLY A 13 7.16 -0.04 11.85
C GLY A 13 6.94 1.25 11.08
N ASP A 14 7.79 1.55 10.11
CA ASP A 14 7.63 2.77 9.33
C ASP A 14 6.31 2.73 8.54
N THR A 15 5.59 3.84 8.59
CA THR A 15 4.50 4.12 7.66
C THR A 15 5.13 4.52 6.34
N LEU A 16 4.87 3.73 5.29
CA LEU A 16 5.40 3.96 3.96
C LEU A 16 4.33 3.73 2.88
N VAL A 17 4.50 4.44 1.77
CA VAL A 17 3.83 4.16 0.50
C VAL A 17 4.86 3.50 -0.41
N SER A 18 4.59 2.31 -0.91
CA SER A 18 5.52 1.59 -1.78
C SER A 18 4.82 1.05 -3.01
N TYR A 19 5.51 1.14 -4.14
CA TYR A 19 5.14 0.53 -5.38
C TYR A 19 6.04 -0.68 -5.69
N LYS A 20 5.45 -1.68 -6.34
CA LYS A 20 6.14 -2.79 -6.99
C LYS A 20 5.47 -3.01 -8.33
N SER A 21 6.27 -3.11 -9.40
CA SER A 21 5.77 -3.35 -10.76
C SER A 21 5.00 -4.66 -10.91
N VAL A 22 5.28 -5.63 -10.04
CA VAL A 22 4.55 -6.89 -9.94
C VAL A 22 4.12 -7.07 -8.49
N ARG A 23 2.81 -7.02 -8.26
CA ARG A 23 2.18 -7.28 -6.97
C ARG A 23 0.86 -8.01 -7.21
N TYR A 24 0.67 -9.10 -6.48
CA TYR A 24 -0.57 -9.87 -6.44
C TYR A 24 -1.28 -9.54 -5.14
N VAL A 25 -2.57 -9.23 -5.23
CA VAL A 25 -3.41 -8.86 -4.09
C VAL A 25 -4.62 -9.78 -4.09
N GLY A 26 -5.07 -10.17 -2.90
CA GLY A 26 -6.30 -10.92 -2.72
C GLY A 26 -6.96 -10.62 -1.38
N PHE A 27 -8.26 -10.83 -1.30
CA PHE A 27 -9.08 -10.54 -0.14
C PHE A 27 -9.79 -11.80 0.35
N SER A 28 -9.89 -11.97 1.67
CA SER A 28 -10.57 -13.12 2.27
C SER A 28 -11.28 -12.74 3.57
N GLU A 29 -12.48 -13.30 3.75
CA GLU A 29 -13.21 -13.25 5.03
C GLU A 29 -12.50 -14.07 6.11
N GLN A 30 -11.79 -15.13 5.69
CA GLN A 30 -11.07 -16.00 6.58
C GLN A 30 -9.71 -15.40 6.94
N ARG A 31 -9.33 -15.57 8.21
CA ARG A 31 -7.96 -15.28 8.65
C ARG A 31 -7.04 -16.42 8.23
N LEU A 32 -6.34 -16.23 7.12
CA LEU A 32 -5.35 -17.15 6.57
C LEU A 32 -3.99 -16.97 7.27
N THR A 33 -3.19 -18.02 7.24
CA THR A 33 -1.82 -18.00 7.76
C THR A 33 -0.91 -17.33 6.73
N ALA A 34 -0.33 -16.18 7.07
CA ALA A 34 0.48 -15.36 6.16
C ALA A 34 1.92 -15.30 6.66
N ASN A 35 2.75 -16.29 6.29
CA ASN A 35 4.08 -16.49 6.88
C ASN A 35 5.08 -17.03 5.83
N TYR A 36 6.34 -17.29 6.23
CA TYR A 36 7.42 -17.88 5.39
C TYR A 36 7.10 -19.28 4.80
N ASP A 37 6.10 -20.00 5.33
CA ASP A 37 5.64 -21.24 4.71
C ASP A 37 4.67 -20.91 3.58
N THR A 38 5.25 -20.78 2.40
CA THR A 38 4.55 -20.35 1.19
C THR A 38 3.98 -21.52 0.40
N SER A 39 4.07 -22.75 0.92
CA SER A 39 3.64 -23.97 0.22
C SER A 39 2.14 -24.00 -0.14
N GLN A 40 1.33 -23.29 0.64
CA GLN A 40 -0.12 -23.14 0.43
C GLN A 40 -0.47 -22.01 -0.54
N TRP A 41 0.48 -21.12 -0.84
CA TRP A 41 0.26 -19.91 -1.62
C TRP A 41 0.68 -20.11 -3.08
N ARG A 42 -0.12 -19.61 -4.02
CA ARG A 42 0.18 -19.65 -5.46
C ARG A 42 -0.28 -18.39 -6.15
N VAL A 43 0.33 -18.10 -7.30
CA VAL A 43 -0.20 -17.16 -8.27
C VAL A 43 -0.57 -17.94 -9.51
N ILE A 44 -1.83 -17.84 -9.93
CA ILE A 44 -2.33 -18.42 -11.17
C ILE A 44 -3.06 -17.30 -11.91
N GLU A 45 -2.65 -17.03 -13.16
CA GLU A 45 -3.29 -16.01 -14.01
C GLU A 45 -3.40 -14.61 -13.34
N ASN A 46 -2.36 -14.23 -12.59
CA ASN A 46 -2.29 -13.00 -11.79
C ASN A 46 -3.20 -12.95 -10.56
N THR A 47 -3.86 -14.05 -10.20
CA THR A 47 -4.65 -14.12 -8.97
C THR A 47 -3.92 -14.87 -7.87
N LEU A 48 -3.97 -14.31 -6.66
CA LEU A 48 -3.42 -14.93 -5.47
C LEU A 48 -4.38 -16.05 -4.99
N GLN A 49 -3.83 -17.23 -4.74
CA GLN A 49 -4.56 -18.38 -4.23
C GLN A 49 -3.96 -18.88 -2.91
N HIS A 50 -4.81 -19.44 -2.06
CA HIS A 50 -4.43 -20.15 -0.83
C HIS A 50 -5.11 -21.53 -0.82
N ASP A 51 -4.35 -22.61 -0.66
CA ASP A 51 -4.85 -23.99 -0.69
C ASP A 51 -5.69 -24.32 -1.95
N ASN A 52 -5.28 -23.80 -3.11
CA ASN A 52 -5.99 -23.88 -4.40
C ASN A 52 -7.35 -23.17 -4.44
N VAL A 53 -7.64 -22.32 -3.45
CA VAL A 53 -8.80 -21.43 -3.45
C VAL A 53 -8.35 -20.06 -3.89
N GLU A 54 -9.00 -19.53 -4.92
CA GLU A 54 -8.80 -18.16 -5.37
C GLU A 54 -9.29 -17.17 -4.31
N LEU A 55 -8.44 -16.20 -3.97
CA LEU A 55 -8.85 -15.10 -3.13
C LEU A 55 -9.70 -14.11 -3.92
N GLN A 56 -10.60 -13.42 -3.25
CA GLN A 56 -11.42 -12.40 -3.91
C GLN A 56 -10.51 -11.28 -4.44
N TYR A 57 -10.80 -10.79 -5.65
CA TYR A 57 -10.07 -9.67 -6.23
C TYR A 57 -10.61 -8.31 -5.77
N GLU A 58 -11.90 -8.24 -5.43
CA GLU A 58 -12.54 -6.99 -5.02
C GLU A 58 -12.50 -6.81 -3.50
N PRO A 59 -12.12 -5.62 -3.01
CA PRO A 59 -12.15 -5.32 -1.59
C PRO A 59 -13.60 -5.20 -1.08
N ALA A 60 -13.88 -5.80 0.08
CA ALA A 60 -15.13 -5.59 0.81
C ALA A 60 -14.85 -5.42 2.31
N VAL A 61 -15.75 -4.73 3.01
CA VAL A 61 -15.67 -4.50 4.46
C VAL A 61 -15.52 -5.84 5.18
N SER A 62 -14.70 -5.87 6.23
CA SER A 62 -14.32 -7.05 7.03
C SER A 62 -13.37 -8.05 6.37
N LEU A 63 -13.16 -7.99 5.04
CA LEU A 63 -12.14 -8.81 4.40
C LEU A 63 -10.74 -8.41 4.86
N GLN A 64 -9.88 -9.40 5.04
CA GLN A 64 -8.44 -9.22 5.21
C GLN A 64 -7.77 -9.06 3.85
N VAL A 65 -6.84 -8.12 3.75
CA VAL A 65 -5.99 -7.96 2.56
C VAL A 65 -4.75 -8.84 2.67
N TYR A 66 -4.40 -9.49 1.57
CA TYR A 66 -3.15 -10.21 1.39
C TYR A 66 -2.44 -9.69 0.15
N ASP A 67 -1.13 -9.43 0.26
CA ASP A 67 -0.34 -8.96 -0.88
C ASP A 67 1.05 -9.61 -0.94
N THR A 68 1.58 -9.75 -2.15
CA THR A 68 2.94 -10.23 -2.38
C THR A 68 3.48 -9.79 -3.73
N SER A 69 4.79 -9.55 -3.81
CA SER A 69 5.50 -9.43 -5.09
C SER A 69 6.07 -10.77 -5.57
N ASN A 70 6.21 -11.76 -4.69
CA ASN A 70 6.71 -13.09 -4.99
C ASN A 70 6.24 -14.09 -3.92
N VAL A 71 5.33 -14.98 -4.29
CA VAL A 71 4.81 -16.02 -3.38
C VAL A 71 5.90 -16.90 -2.80
N ASN A 72 7.04 -17.13 -3.47
CA ASN A 72 8.12 -17.96 -2.92
C ASN A 72 8.85 -17.31 -1.75
N HIS A 73 8.73 -15.99 -1.56
CA HIS A 73 9.42 -15.27 -0.48
C HIS A 73 8.52 -15.09 0.73
N PHE A 74 7.38 -14.42 0.53
CA PHE A 74 6.51 -14.01 1.61
C PHE A 74 5.16 -13.54 1.08
N VAL A 75 4.09 -13.84 1.82
CA VAL A 75 2.77 -13.22 1.63
C VAL A 75 2.46 -12.38 2.85
N HIS A 76 2.22 -11.11 2.62
CA HIS A 76 1.87 -10.15 3.65
C HIS A 76 0.37 -10.20 3.93
N ARG A 77 -0.01 -10.08 5.21
CA ARG A 77 -1.40 -9.88 5.63
C ARG A 77 -1.51 -8.49 6.24
N GLY A 78 -2.32 -7.63 5.62
CA GLY A 78 -2.62 -6.32 6.16
C GLY A 78 -3.77 -6.32 7.16
N SER A 79 -4.23 -5.11 7.49
CA SER A 79 -5.39 -4.90 8.35
C SER A 79 -6.71 -5.24 7.63
N PRO A 80 -7.79 -5.59 8.38
CA PRO A 80 -9.12 -5.68 7.81
C PRO A 80 -9.56 -4.39 7.13
N ILE A 81 -10.33 -4.51 6.06
CA ILE A 81 -10.99 -3.39 5.38
C ILE A 81 -12.13 -2.87 6.25
N ILE A 82 -12.19 -1.55 6.41
CA ILE A 82 -13.22 -0.84 7.18
C ILE A 82 -13.85 0.25 6.30
N ASP A 83 -15.14 0.54 6.52
CA ASP A 83 -15.92 1.53 5.79
C ASP A 83 -15.73 2.97 6.29
N ASN A 84 -15.28 3.13 7.54
CA ASN A 84 -15.12 4.42 8.22
C ASN A 84 -13.65 4.71 8.60
N ALA A 85 -12.73 4.46 7.67
CA ALA A 85 -11.33 4.83 7.86
C ALA A 85 -11.20 6.35 8.01
N GLN A 86 -10.80 6.81 9.19
CA GLN A 86 -10.53 8.22 9.43
C GLN A 86 -9.12 8.56 8.94
N LEU A 87 -9.06 9.53 8.02
CA LEU A 87 -7.79 10.13 7.62
C LEU A 87 -7.31 11.08 8.72
N PRO A 88 -5.98 11.25 8.88
CA PRO A 88 -5.44 12.30 9.73
C PRO A 88 -6.04 13.66 9.36
N GLN A 89 -6.20 14.54 10.34
CA GLN A 89 -6.75 15.87 10.13
C GLN A 89 -6.11 16.58 8.91
N ASN A 90 -6.90 17.21 8.04
CA ASN A 90 -6.44 17.90 6.82
C ASN A 90 -5.85 17.00 5.71
N VAL A 91 -5.74 15.69 5.91
CA VAL A 91 -5.36 14.75 4.86
C VAL A 91 -6.60 14.31 4.08
N THR A 92 -6.51 14.34 2.74
CA THR A 92 -7.55 13.87 1.83
C THR A 92 -7.13 12.58 1.15
N VAL A 93 -8.09 11.87 0.55
CA VAL A 93 -7.79 10.70 -0.30
C VAL A 93 -6.90 11.10 -1.48
N ASP A 94 -7.08 12.30 -2.03
CA ASP A 94 -6.32 12.74 -3.19
C ASP A 94 -4.85 13.01 -2.85
N HIS A 95 -4.54 13.47 -1.63
CA HIS A 95 -3.15 13.52 -1.14
C HIS A 95 -2.50 12.13 -1.18
N LEU A 96 -3.21 11.10 -0.73
CA LEU A 96 -2.69 9.73 -0.71
C LEU A 96 -2.53 9.15 -2.12
N LYS A 97 -3.46 9.45 -3.02
CA LYS A 97 -3.37 9.08 -4.44
C LYS A 97 -2.15 9.72 -5.09
N LEU A 98 -1.89 11.00 -4.84
CA LEU A 98 -0.74 11.70 -5.40
C LEU A 98 0.59 11.07 -4.94
N ILE A 99 0.71 10.76 -3.64
CA ILE A 99 1.90 10.07 -3.11
C ILE A 99 2.04 8.67 -3.73
N ALA A 100 0.95 7.94 -3.92
CA ALA A 100 0.97 6.63 -4.58
C ALA A 100 1.43 6.73 -6.03
N LEU A 101 0.93 7.71 -6.78
CA LEU A 101 1.33 7.98 -8.16
C LEU A 101 2.82 8.36 -8.26
N ASP A 102 3.33 9.20 -7.35
CA ASP A 102 4.76 9.52 -7.32
C ASP A 102 5.62 8.27 -7.05
N ALA A 103 5.21 7.42 -6.10
CA ALA A 103 5.90 6.16 -5.82
C ALA A 103 5.91 5.22 -7.05
N MET A 104 4.83 5.23 -7.84
CA MET A 104 4.75 4.48 -9.10
C MET A 104 5.72 5.02 -10.16
N VAL A 105 5.67 6.33 -10.42
CA VAL A 105 6.51 6.99 -11.44
C VAL A 105 7.99 6.87 -11.12
N THR A 106 8.35 7.11 -9.86
CA THR A 106 9.76 7.10 -9.43
C THR A 106 10.27 5.68 -9.14
N ASN A 107 9.38 4.68 -9.15
CA ASN A 107 9.67 3.31 -8.71
C ASN A 107 10.36 3.25 -7.33
N ASN A 108 10.02 4.20 -6.46
CA ASN A 108 10.60 4.33 -5.12
C ASN A 108 9.49 4.27 -4.06
N SER A 109 9.87 3.81 -2.87
CA SER A 109 9.01 3.89 -1.69
C SER A 109 9.13 5.26 -1.02
N CYS A 110 8.01 5.87 -0.68
CA CYS A 110 7.93 7.08 0.11
C CYS A 110 7.75 6.71 1.59
N ARG A 111 8.79 6.90 2.40
CA ARG A 111 8.68 6.81 3.87
C ARG A 111 7.99 8.06 4.38
N LEU A 112 6.94 7.91 5.19
CA LEU A 112 6.22 9.01 5.80
C LEU A 112 6.70 9.25 7.23
N THR A 113 6.51 8.28 8.12
CA THR A 113 6.84 8.40 9.56
C THR A 113 7.18 7.05 10.18
N GLY A 114 7.67 7.01 11.42
CA GLY A 114 7.76 5.79 12.22
C GLY A 114 6.41 5.33 12.80
N ASN A 115 6.37 4.17 13.47
CA ASN A 115 5.14 3.60 14.08
C ASN A 115 4.60 4.35 15.30
N SER A 116 5.44 5.14 15.97
CA SER A 116 5.15 5.77 17.27
C SER A 116 4.79 7.24 17.18
N VAL A 117 4.59 7.77 15.97
CA VAL A 117 4.25 9.19 15.78
C VAL A 117 2.78 9.46 16.08
N SER A 118 2.49 10.68 16.51
CA SER A 118 1.14 11.20 16.65
C SER A 118 0.43 11.35 15.30
N GLU A 119 -0.90 11.41 15.34
CA GLU A 119 -1.71 11.68 14.14
C GLU A 119 -1.36 13.02 13.48
N GLN A 120 -1.00 14.03 14.29
CA GLN A 120 -0.57 15.33 13.80
C GLN A 120 0.78 15.26 13.06
N GLU A 121 1.73 14.48 13.58
CA GLU A 121 3.02 14.26 12.92
C GLU A 121 2.86 13.49 11.61
N LEU A 122 2.01 12.46 11.59
CA LEU A 122 1.67 11.74 10.36
C LEU A 122 0.99 12.66 9.34
N SER A 123 0.02 13.46 9.75
CA SER A 123 -0.62 14.47 8.90
C SER A 123 0.42 15.41 8.28
N THR A 124 1.32 15.93 9.12
CA THR A 124 2.37 16.87 8.68
C THR A 124 3.30 16.21 7.66
N ALA A 125 3.72 14.97 7.92
CA ALA A 125 4.58 14.23 7.00
C ALA A 125 3.91 13.96 5.64
N ILE A 126 2.61 13.62 5.64
CA ILE A 126 1.83 13.44 4.41
C ILE A 126 1.76 14.75 3.63
N LEU A 127 1.43 15.86 4.28
CA LEU A 127 1.28 17.15 3.62
C LEU A 127 2.63 17.68 3.08
N ASN A 128 3.72 17.53 3.84
CA ASN A 128 5.06 17.89 3.37
C ASN A 128 5.48 17.06 2.15
N MET A 129 5.12 15.77 2.10
CA MET A 129 5.38 14.92 0.95
C MET A 129 4.58 15.38 -0.28
N VAL A 130 3.31 15.75 -0.09
CA VAL A 130 2.47 16.31 -1.15
C VAL A 130 3.07 17.59 -1.72
N GLU A 131 3.47 18.53 -0.86
CA GLU A 131 4.11 19.78 -1.28
C GLU A 131 5.37 19.51 -2.10
N ALA A 132 6.26 18.62 -1.62
CA ALA A 132 7.46 18.23 -2.36
C ALA A 132 7.17 17.52 -3.71
N ILE A 133 6.04 16.84 -3.87
CA ILE A 133 5.62 16.27 -5.16
C ILE A 133 5.14 17.40 -6.08
N LEU A 134 4.31 18.31 -5.57
CA LEU A 134 3.78 19.43 -6.35
C LEU A 134 4.91 20.34 -6.86
N ASP A 135 5.90 20.65 -6.02
CA ASP A 135 7.08 21.43 -6.42
C ASP A 135 7.84 20.79 -7.59
N ARG A 136 7.99 19.45 -7.59
CA ARG A 136 8.65 18.72 -8.69
C ARG A 136 7.78 18.62 -9.95
N LEU A 137 6.46 18.73 -9.81
CA LEU A 137 5.54 18.80 -10.95
C LEU A 137 5.60 20.16 -11.62
N GLU A 138 5.72 21.23 -10.84
CA GLU A 138 5.93 22.59 -11.35
C GLU A 138 7.32 22.76 -12.00
N SER A 139 8.32 21.99 -11.56
CA SER A 139 9.66 21.97 -12.17
C SER A 139 9.78 21.17 -13.48
N ASN A 140 8.67 20.62 -14.01
CA ASN A 140 8.56 19.74 -15.19
C ASN A 140 9.18 18.33 -15.09
N ASP A 141 9.80 17.95 -13.98
CA ASP A 141 10.51 16.66 -13.88
C ASP A 141 9.56 15.44 -13.79
N LEU A 142 8.32 15.65 -13.30
CA LEU A 142 7.33 14.58 -13.06
C LEU A 142 6.03 14.72 -13.86
N HIS A 143 5.80 15.88 -14.48
CA HIS A 143 4.48 16.26 -15.03
C HIS A 143 4.00 15.33 -16.16
N SER A 144 4.87 15.03 -17.12
CA SER A 144 4.55 14.19 -18.27
C SER A 144 4.24 12.74 -17.87
N ALA A 145 4.95 12.20 -16.87
CA ALA A 145 4.80 10.81 -16.43
C ALA A 145 3.51 10.59 -15.61
N ILE A 146 3.11 11.55 -14.77
CA ILE A 146 1.85 11.44 -14.02
C ILE A 146 0.62 11.55 -14.94
N ILE A 147 0.66 12.44 -15.95
CA ILE A 147 -0.44 12.55 -16.93
C ILE A 147 -0.60 11.23 -17.71
N GLU A 148 0.50 10.61 -18.14
CA GLU A 148 0.46 9.35 -18.88
C GLU A 148 -0.17 8.22 -18.05
N LEU A 149 0.21 8.09 -16.77
CA LEU A 149 -0.36 7.09 -15.86
C LEU A 149 -1.83 7.35 -15.50
N THR A 150 -2.22 8.61 -15.31
CA THR A 150 -3.61 8.95 -14.99
C THR A 150 -4.58 8.60 -16.12
N ASN A 151 -4.10 8.59 -17.38
CA ASN A 151 -4.91 8.20 -18.54
C ASN A 151 -4.97 6.68 -18.77
N GLN A 152 -4.22 5.88 -18.02
CA GLN A 152 -4.17 4.41 -18.13
C GLN A 152 -4.94 3.69 -17.01
N LEU A 153 -5.37 4.41 -15.98
CA LEU A 153 -6.16 3.92 -14.85
C LEU A 153 -7.64 4.28 -15.04
#